data_AF-A0A843LWS7-F1
#
_entry.id   AF-A0A843LWS7-F1
#
_cell.length_a   1.000
_cell.length_b   1.000
_cell.length_c   1.000
_cell.angle_alpha   90.00
_cell.angle_beta   90.00
_cell.angle_gamma   90.00
#
_symmetry.space_group_name_H-M   'P 1'
#
loop_
_entity.id
_entity.type
_entity.pdbx_description
1 polymer ?
#
loop_
_entity_poly.entity_id
_entity_poly.type
_entity_poly.pdbx_seq_one_letter_code
_entity_poly.pdbx_strand_id
1 'polypeptide(L)'
;MWDGWIRRRIIWYLNKREAVAWRAKRSGECVRCGRCCSLCLAHDGKNKRCRIYRIRPGICKAFPLTPEDVAGIHTCGFHFKK
;
A
#
# COMPACT_ATOMS: atom_id res chain seq x y z
N MET A 1 15.91 3.26 -0.85
CA MET A 1 15.13 3.46 0.39
C MET A 1 14.19 2.28 0.61
N TRP A 2 14.62 1.35 1.49
CA TRP A 2 13.84 0.19 1.98
C TRP A 2 12.69 0.62 2.92
N ASP A 3 12.56 1.93 3.14
CA ASP A 3 11.87 2.55 4.27
C ASP A 3 10.35 2.37 4.22
N GLY A 4 9.75 2.44 3.03
CA GLY A 4 8.29 2.31 2.90
C GLY A 4 7.76 0.93 3.30
N TRP A 5 8.48 -0.16 3.03
CA TRP A 5 7.99 -1.52 3.35
C TRP A 5 8.08 -1.84 4.83
N ILE A 6 9.18 -1.47 5.49
CA ILE A 6 9.37 -1.66 6.93
C ILE A 6 8.44 -0.73 7.71
N ARG A 7 8.41 0.56 7.37
CA ARG A 7 7.52 1.55 8.00
C ARG A 7 6.07 1.09 8.01
N ARG A 8 5.57 0.58 6.88
CA ARG A 8 4.19 0.07 6.78
C ARG A 8 3.92 -1.11 7.71
N ARG A 9 4.89 -2.01 7.92
CA ARG A 9 4.75 -3.10 8.90
C ARG A 9 4.70 -2.56 10.31
N ILE A 10 5.60 -1.65 10.67
CA ILE A 10 5.62 -1.00 11.98
C ILE A 10 4.28 -0.33 12.26
N ILE A 11 3.76 0.48 11.33
CA ILE A 11 2.46 1.15 11.48
C ILE A 11 1.32 0.14 11.59
N TRP A 12 1.31 -0.92 10.77
CA TRP A 12 0.26 -1.94 10.84
C TRP A 12 0.22 -2.69 12.18
N TYR A 13 1.38 -3.03 12.75
CA TYR A 13 1.48 -3.81 13.99
C TYR A 13 1.42 -2.95 15.26
N LEU A 14 2.04 -1.76 15.27
CA LEU A 14 2.10 -0.89 16.45
C LEU A 14 1.03 0.20 16.45
N ASN A 15 0.76 0.85 15.30
CA ASN A 15 -0.17 1.98 15.17
C ASN A 15 -1.46 1.58 14.41
N LYS A 16 -2.00 0.40 14.71
CA LYS A 16 -3.16 -0.15 13.98
C LYS A 16 -4.38 0.78 13.99
N ARG A 17 -4.61 1.52 15.09
CA ARG A 17 -5.71 2.50 15.21
C ARG A 17 -5.57 3.64 14.20
N GLU A 18 -4.37 4.20 14.10
CA GLU A 18 -4.06 5.27 13.17
C GLU A 18 -4.19 4.80 11.72
N ALA A 19 -3.66 3.61 11.42
CA ALA A 19 -3.79 2.98 10.11
C ALA A 19 -5.27 2.79 9.69
N VAL A 20 -6.15 2.41 10.62
CA VAL A 20 -7.59 2.27 10.35
C VAL A 20 -8.23 3.64 10.11
N ALA A 21 -7.87 4.66 10.89
CA ALA A 21 -8.37 6.02 10.70
C ALA A 21 -7.98 6.58 9.32
N TRP A 22 -6.72 6.42 8.90
CA TRP A 22 -6.27 6.79 7.56
C TRP A 22 -6.96 5.98 6.47
N ARG A 23 -7.15 4.67 6.69
CA ARG A 23 -7.86 3.81 5.74
C ARG A 23 -9.32 4.24 5.51
N ALA A 24 -9.97 4.85 6.51
CA ALA A 24 -11.31 5.43 6.36
C ALA A 24 -11.29 6.73 5.53
N LYS A 25 -10.20 7.49 5.57
CA LYS A 25 -10.03 8.76 4.83
C LYS A 25 -9.55 8.58 3.39
N ARG A 26 -9.00 7.41 3.05
CA ARG A 26 -8.56 7.13 1.67
C ARG A 26 -9.75 6.92 0.74
N SER A 27 -9.60 7.32 -0.52
CA SER A 27 -10.58 7.13 -1.59
C SER A 27 -9.91 6.48 -2.81
N GLY A 28 -10.72 5.98 -3.74
CA GLY A 28 -10.27 5.28 -4.94
C GLY A 28 -10.00 3.79 -4.73
N GLU A 29 -9.35 3.17 -5.72
CA GLU A 29 -9.18 1.72 -5.78
C GLU A 29 -7.81 1.27 -6.27
N CYS A 30 -7.51 -0.01 -6.09
CA CYS A 30 -6.21 -0.55 -6.46
C CYS A 30 -6.14 -0.88 -7.95
N VAL A 31 -5.58 0.05 -8.74
CA VAL A 31 -5.33 -0.08 -10.19
C VAL A 31 -4.17 -1.03 -10.57
N ARG A 32 -3.72 -1.87 -9.63
CA ARG A 32 -2.64 -2.86 -9.82
C ARG A 32 -1.31 -2.27 -10.34
N CYS A 33 -0.97 -1.03 -9.98
CA CYS A 33 0.28 -0.37 -10.38
C CYS A 33 1.58 -1.02 -9.86
N GLY A 34 1.49 -2.02 -8.98
CA GLY A 34 2.64 -2.77 -8.47
C GLY A 34 3.51 -2.04 -7.45
N ARG A 35 3.33 -0.73 -7.26
CA ARG A 35 4.20 0.11 -6.41
C ARG A 35 4.15 -0.25 -4.93
N CYS A 36 3.00 -0.67 -4.43
CA CYS A 36 2.86 -1.11 -3.03
C CYS A 36 3.65 -2.39 -2.72
N CYS A 37 3.92 -3.23 -3.73
CA CYS A 37 4.58 -4.52 -3.59
C CYS A 37 5.95 -4.62 -4.27
N SER A 38 6.51 -3.53 -4.81
CA SER A 38 7.73 -3.56 -5.63
C SER A 38 8.95 -4.18 -4.93
N LEU A 39 8.99 -4.10 -3.58
CA LEU A 39 10.03 -4.69 -2.74
C LEU A 39 9.63 -6.03 -2.11
N CYS A 40 8.51 -6.61 -2.53
CA CYS A 40 8.00 -7.87 -2.00
C CYS A 40 8.30 -9.01 -2.98
N LEU A 41 8.59 -10.20 -2.46
CA LEU A 41 8.70 -11.42 -3.25
C LEU A 41 7.48 -11.65 -4.13
N ALA A 42 6.28 -11.23 -3.73
CA ALA A 42 5.06 -11.38 -4.53
C ALA A 42 4.93 -10.38 -5.70
N HIS A 43 5.93 -9.52 -5.94
CA HIS A 43 5.98 -8.70 -7.14
C HIS A 43 6.26 -9.57 -8.37
N ASP A 44 5.52 -9.32 -9.45
CA ASP A 44 5.82 -9.85 -10.77
C ASP A 44 6.70 -8.82 -11.48
N GLY A 45 8.00 -9.13 -11.63
CA GLY A 45 8.94 -8.24 -12.33
C GLY A 45 8.64 -8.06 -13.82
N LYS A 46 7.98 -9.04 -14.47
CA LYS A 46 7.67 -9.01 -15.90
C LYS A 46 6.48 -8.11 -16.19
N ASN A 47 5.38 -8.32 -15.46
CA ASN A 47 4.15 -7.54 -15.66
C ASN A 47 4.05 -6.31 -14.73
N LYS A 48 5.05 -6.11 -13.85
CA LYS A 48 5.09 -5.04 -12.83
C LYS A 48 3.83 -5.00 -11.95
N ARG A 49 3.27 -6.17 -11.63
CA ARG A 49 1.99 -6.34 -10.92
C ARG A 49 2.15 -7.21 -9.67
N CYS A 50 1.11 -7.27 -8.83
CA CYS A 50 1.09 -8.17 -7.69
C CYS A 50 0.62 -9.57 -8.11
N ARG A 51 1.45 -10.61 -7.88
CA ARG A 51 1.13 -12.01 -8.17
C ARG A 51 0.00 -12.54 -7.29
N ILE A 52 0.01 -12.18 -6.01
CA ILE A 52 -0.97 -12.65 -5.02
C ILE A 52 -2.21 -11.75 -4.91
N TYR A 53 -2.53 -10.96 -5.93
CA TYR A 53 -3.57 -9.92 -5.84
C TYR A 53 -4.92 -10.44 -5.31
N ARG A 54 -5.32 -11.66 -5.72
CA ARG A 54 -6.58 -12.30 -5.30
C ARG A 54 -6.57 -12.73 -3.82
N ILE A 55 -5.42 -13.16 -3.30
CA ILE A 55 -5.25 -13.69 -1.93
C ILE A 55 -4.47 -12.74 -1.02
N ARG A 56 -4.52 -11.43 -1.30
CA ARG A 56 -3.73 -10.43 -0.55
C ARG A 56 -4.01 -10.50 0.96
N PRO A 57 -2.98 -10.58 1.81
CA PRO A 57 -3.16 -10.52 3.25
C PRO A 57 -3.67 -9.12 3.68
N GLY A 58 -4.23 -9.05 4.88
CA GLY A 58 -4.84 -7.82 5.42
C GLY A 58 -3.95 -6.59 5.32
N ILE A 59 -2.66 -6.74 5.66
CA ILE A 59 -1.66 -5.67 5.55
C ILE A 59 -1.52 -5.13 4.11
N CYS A 60 -1.57 -6.00 3.10
CA CYS A 60 -1.49 -5.59 1.69
C CYS A 60 -2.79 -4.92 1.22
N LYS A 61 -3.95 -5.33 1.75
CA LYS A 61 -5.26 -4.71 1.47
C LYS A 61 -5.42 -3.36 2.17
N ALA A 62 -4.71 -3.16 3.28
CA ALA A 62 -4.74 -1.93 4.05
C ALA A 62 -3.95 -0.80 3.39
N PHE A 63 -3.07 -1.10 2.43
CA PHE A 63 -2.35 -0.08 1.66
C PHE A 63 -3.32 0.85 0.89
N PRO A 64 -3.03 2.16 0.83
CA PRO A 64 -2.00 2.88 1.58
C PRO A 64 -2.38 3.08 3.06
N LEU A 65 -1.39 3.00 3.96
CA LEU A 65 -1.60 3.14 5.40
C LEU A 65 -1.55 4.61 5.84
N THR A 66 -0.78 5.43 5.16
CA THR A 66 -0.68 6.88 5.41
C THR A 66 -0.57 7.67 4.09
N PRO A 67 -0.80 8.99 4.09
CA PRO A 67 -0.67 9.81 2.88
C PRO A 67 0.71 9.75 2.23
N GLU A 68 1.78 9.62 3.03
CA GLU A 68 3.16 9.54 2.54
C GLU A 68 3.38 8.29 1.67
N ASP A 69 2.60 7.23 1.85
CA ASP A 69 2.71 5.99 1.05
C ASP A 69 2.33 6.20 -0.42
N VAL A 70 1.55 7.23 -0.73
CA VAL A 70 1.14 7.60 -2.10
C VAL A 70 1.65 8.97 -2.53
N ALA A 71 2.28 9.72 -1.62
CA ALA A 71 2.94 10.98 -1.95
C ALA A 71 4.01 10.73 -3.02
N GLY A 72 3.85 11.36 -4.19
CA GLY A 72 4.74 11.18 -5.33
C GLY A 72 4.50 9.93 -6.20
N ILE A 73 3.43 9.14 -5.94
CA ILE A 73 3.04 8.02 -6.80
C ILE A 73 1.80 8.39 -7.62
N HIS A 74 2.02 9.00 -8.78
CA HIS A 74 0.93 9.43 -9.67
C HIS A 74 0.17 8.27 -10.34
N THR A 75 0.77 7.08 -10.39
CA THR A 75 0.16 5.88 -10.98
C THR A 75 -0.72 5.09 -9.99
N CYS A 76 -0.86 5.55 -8.74
CA CYS A 76 -1.70 4.88 -7.75
C CYS A 76 -3.13 5.39 -7.84
N GLY A 77 -4.11 4.48 -7.91
CA GLY A 77 -5.53 4.86 -7.88
C GLY A 77 -6.04 5.27 -6.51
N PHE A 78 -5.27 5.01 -5.45
CA PHE A 78 -5.60 5.49 -4.10
C PHE A 78 -5.09 6.90 -3.89
N HIS A 79 -5.93 7.73 -3.28
CA HIS A 79 -5.60 9.09 -2.86
C HIS A 79 -6.22 9.37 -1.49
N PHE A 80 -5.65 10.32 -0.77
CA PHE A 80 -6.21 10.82 0.48
C PHE A 80 -6.83 12.19 0.21
N LYS A 81 -8.05 12.40 0.69
CA LYS A 81 -8.65 13.74 0.71
C LYS A 81 -7.82 14.60 1.67
N LYS A 82 -7.44 15.80 1.21
CA LYS A 82 -6.75 16.80 2.03
C LYS A 82 -7.67 17.27 3.15
#